data_AF-A0A847CE88-F1
#
_entry.id   AF-A0A847CE88-F1
#
_cell.length_a   1.000
_cell.length_b   1.000
_cell.length_c   1.000
_cell.angle_alpha   90.00
_cell.angle_beta   90.00
_cell.angle_gamma   90.00
#
_symmetry.space_group_name_H-M   'P 1'
#
loop_
_entity.id
_entity.type
_entity.pdbx_description
1 polymer ?
#
loop_
_entity_poly.entity_id
_entity_poly.type
_entity_poly.pdbx_seq_one_letter_code
_entity_poly.pdbx_strand_id
1 'polypeptide(L)'
;PESAYYESLHEVPLIANLIDRKKLYEMNRVISDTAEYGCYLFANAAVPMLKDFMAKTNTDVIGKGLNVKDNCVNNTELVNVNAEIRDHLIEVVGRKLRHYMTAMKPVI
;
A
#
# COMPACT_ATOMS: atom_id res chain seq x y z
N PRO A 1 10.78 -14.49 -3.81
CA PRO A 1 10.12 -13.20 -4.17
C PRO A 1 8.60 -13.29 -4.10
N GLU A 2 8.06 -14.43 -4.51
CA GLU A 2 6.64 -14.78 -4.50
C GLU A 2 6.07 -14.84 -3.08
N SER A 3 6.76 -15.49 -2.14
CA SER A 3 6.34 -15.50 -0.73
C SER A 3 6.25 -14.08 -0.16
N ALA A 4 7.25 -13.22 -0.43
CA ALA A 4 7.20 -11.83 0.01
C ALA A 4 6.01 -11.06 -0.60
N TYR A 5 5.60 -11.36 -1.84
CA TYR A 5 4.42 -10.74 -2.45
C TYR A 5 3.12 -11.18 -1.74
N TYR A 6 3.00 -12.48 -1.41
CA TYR A 6 1.84 -13.00 -0.68
C TYR A 6 1.74 -12.38 0.72
N GLU A 7 2.83 -12.37 1.48
CA GLU A 7 2.90 -11.84 2.85
C GLU A 7 2.97 -10.29 2.91
N SER A 8 2.77 -9.61 1.78
CA SER A 8 2.70 -8.14 1.74
C SER A 8 1.53 -7.69 0.86
N LEU A 9 1.79 -7.31 -0.39
CA LEU A 9 0.82 -6.65 -1.26
C LEU A 9 -0.46 -7.45 -1.49
N HIS A 10 -0.40 -8.79 -1.49
CA HIS A 10 -1.58 -9.63 -1.70
C HIS A 10 -2.59 -9.53 -0.54
N GLU A 11 -2.13 -9.40 0.70
CA GLU A 11 -2.98 -9.37 1.90
C GLU A 11 -3.46 -7.97 2.28
N VAL A 12 -2.76 -6.91 1.83
CA VAL A 12 -3.13 -5.52 2.15
C VAL A 12 -4.62 -5.21 1.90
N PRO A 13 -5.25 -5.62 0.78
CA PRO A 13 -6.67 -5.36 0.56
C PRO A 13 -7.58 -5.93 1.65
N LEU A 14 -7.25 -7.10 2.20
CA LEU A 14 -8.04 -7.71 3.27
C LEU A 14 -7.95 -6.88 4.55
N ILE A 15 -6.73 -6.50 4.96
CA ILE A 15 -6.52 -5.67 6.16
C ILE A 15 -7.17 -4.28 6.00
N ALA A 16 -7.06 -3.67 4.82
CA ALA A 16 -7.71 -2.40 4.52
C ALA A 16 -9.24 -2.48 4.67
N ASN A 17 -9.86 -3.57 4.22
CA ASN A 17 -11.30 -3.79 4.38
C ASN A 17 -11.72 -3.91 5.87
N LEU A 18 -10.88 -4.48 6.74
CA LEU A 18 -11.16 -4.54 8.18
C LEU A 18 -11.16 -3.14 8.80
N ILE A 19 -10.18 -2.31 8.44
CA ILE A 19 -10.09 -0.92 8.89
C ILE A 19 -11.26 -0.09 8.37
N ASP A 20 -11.68 -0.29 7.12
CA ASP A 20 -12.85 0.41 6.58
C ASP A 20 -14.11 0.07 7.40
N ARG A 21 -14.31 -1.22 7.69
CA ARG A 21 -15.50 -1.75 8.37
C ARG A 21 -15.70 -1.20 9.79
N LYS A 22 -14.71 -1.30 10.69
CA LYS A 22 -14.80 -0.69 12.05
C LYS A 22 -13.47 -0.18 12.60
N LYS A 23 -12.68 0.48 11.74
CA LYS A 23 -11.44 1.15 12.10
C LYS A 23 -10.43 0.16 12.71
N LEU A 24 -9.47 0.67 13.48
CA LEU A 24 -8.41 -0.15 14.07
C LEU A 24 -8.93 -1.23 15.02
N TYR A 25 -10.11 -1.04 15.62
CA TYR A 25 -10.73 -2.05 16.49
C TYR A 25 -11.01 -3.36 15.74
N GLU A 26 -11.66 -3.30 14.57
CA GLU A 26 -11.96 -4.53 13.82
C GLU A 26 -10.69 -5.19 13.29
N MET A 27 -9.71 -4.39 12.85
CA MET A 27 -8.41 -4.93 12.43
C MET A 27 -7.77 -5.73 13.56
N ASN A 28 -7.58 -5.12 14.74
CA ASN A 28 -6.90 -5.74 15.87
C ASN A 28 -7.68 -6.92 16.46
N ARG A 29 -9.02 -6.89 16.40
CA ARG A 29 -9.88 -8.00 16.86
C ARG A 29 -9.83 -9.22 15.94
N VAL A 30 -9.56 -9.03 14.64
CA VAL A 30 -9.65 -10.10 13.63
C VAL A 30 -8.31 -10.77 13.36
N ILE A 31 -7.20 -10.04 13.46
CA ILE A 31 -5.85 -10.61 13.32
C ILE A 31 -5.46 -11.42 14.57
N SER A 32 -4.39 -12.22 14.48
CA SER A 32 -3.88 -12.99 15.62
C SER A 32 -3.19 -12.09 16.66
N ASP A 33 -3.13 -12.54 17.91
CA ASP A 33 -2.42 -11.86 19.00
C ASP A 33 -0.95 -11.56 18.66
N THR A 34 -0.31 -12.44 17.88
CA THR A 34 1.08 -12.22 17.41
C THR A 34 1.15 -11.06 16.43
N ALA A 35 0.20 -10.95 15.50
CA ALA A 35 0.14 -9.85 14.54
C ALA A 35 -0.24 -8.53 15.23
N GLU A 36 -1.17 -8.56 16.19
CA GLU A 36 -1.54 -7.40 16.98
C GLU A 36 -0.34 -6.88 17.80
N TYR A 37 0.35 -7.77 18.51
CA TYR A 37 1.54 -7.43 19.29
C TYR A 37 2.65 -6.83 18.41
N GLY A 38 2.92 -7.44 17.25
CA GLY A 38 3.87 -6.92 16.26
C GLY A 38 3.48 -5.54 15.73
N CYS A 39 2.19 -5.31 15.48
CA CYS A 39 1.67 -4.01 15.04
C CYS A 39 1.96 -2.91 16.08
N TYR A 40 1.73 -3.18 17.37
CA TYR A 40 2.02 -2.21 18.42
C TYR A 40 3.51 -1.93 18.60
N LEU A 41 4.36 -2.97 18.54
CA LEU A 41 5.81 -2.79 18.57
C LEU A 41 6.29 -1.89 17.43
N PHE A 42 5.82 -2.14 16.21
CA PHE A 42 6.17 -1.34 15.05
C PHE A 42 5.62 0.08 15.15
N ALA A 43 4.35 0.27 15.51
CA ALA A 43 3.73 1.58 15.60
C ALA A 43 4.44 2.49 16.62
N ASN A 44 4.82 1.94 17.77
CA ASN A 44 5.55 2.66 18.81
C ASN A 44 6.94 3.13 18.34
N ALA A 45 7.58 2.43 17.40
CA ALA A 45 8.84 2.85 16.81
C ALA A 45 8.66 3.79 15.60
N ALA A 46 7.70 3.48 14.73
CA ALA A 46 7.47 4.18 13.46
C ALA A 46 6.88 5.57 13.64
N VAL A 47 5.96 5.76 14.60
CA VAL A 47 5.32 7.07 14.84
C VAL A 47 6.35 8.13 15.28
N PRO A 48 7.24 7.88 16.26
CA PRO A 48 8.32 8.80 16.58
C PRO A 48 9.28 9.04 15.41
N MET A 49 9.64 7.97 14.68
CA MET A 49 10.57 8.05 13.55
C MET A 49 10.05 8.98 12.43
N LEU A 50 8.74 8.98 12.17
CA LEU A 50 8.13 9.79 11.12
C LEU A 50 7.70 11.18 11.58
N LYS A 51 7.84 11.52 12.88
CA LYS A 51 7.33 12.77 13.45
C LYS A 51 7.89 14.01 12.76
N ASP A 52 9.20 14.10 12.62
CA ASP A 52 9.86 15.29 12.03
C ASP A 52 9.64 15.38 10.52
N PHE A 53 9.47 14.24 9.85
CA PHE A 53 9.08 14.19 8.45
C PHE A 53 7.67 14.76 8.28
N MET A 54 6.70 14.26 9.06
CA MET A 54 5.32 14.72 9.00
C MET A 54 5.14 16.18 9.43
N ALA A 55 5.97 16.69 10.34
CA ALA A 55 5.93 18.10 10.76
C ALA A 55 6.30 19.09 9.63
N LYS A 56 7.05 18.64 8.62
CA LYS A 56 7.42 19.44 7.44
C LYS A 56 6.41 19.31 6.30
N THR A 57 5.51 18.35 6.38
CA THR A 57 4.51 18.04 5.35
C THR A 57 3.33 18.99 5.48
N ASN A 58 3.02 19.70 4.39
CA ASN A 58 1.92 20.66 4.35
C ASN A 58 0.58 19.99 3.98
N THR A 59 -0.54 20.70 4.19
CA THR A 59 -1.90 20.19 3.91
C THR A 59 -2.28 20.23 2.42
N ASP A 60 -1.45 20.84 1.59
CA ASP A 60 -1.55 20.81 0.12
C ASP A 60 -1.21 19.44 -0.47
N VAL A 61 -0.31 18.68 0.17
CA VAL A 61 0.01 17.30 -0.23
C VAL A 61 -0.88 16.26 0.44
N ILE A 62 -1.54 16.60 1.56
CA ILE A 62 -2.48 15.72 2.26
C ILE A 62 -3.77 16.46 2.68
N GLY A 63 -4.91 16.03 2.16
CA GLY A 63 -6.24 16.39 2.67
C GLY A 63 -6.93 17.60 2.04
N LYS A 64 -6.23 18.64 1.56
CA LYS A 64 -6.90 19.78 0.86
C LYS A 64 -7.29 19.49 -0.59
N GLY A 65 -6.72 18.44 -1.17
CA GLY A 65 -6.88 18.14 -2.60
C GLY A 65 -5.99 19.02 -3.49
N LEU A 66 -5.88 18.64 -4.75
CA LEU A 66 -5.03 19.30 -5.73
C LEU A 66 -5.77 20.49 -6.38
N ASN A 67 -5.40 21.73 -6.03
CA ASN A 67 -5.93 22.94 -6.67
C ASN A 67 -5.14 23.29 -7.95
N VAL A 68 -5.19 22.40 -8.94
CA VAL A 68 -4.48 22.55 -10.22
C VAL A 68 -5.42 23.05 -11.31
N LYS A 69 -4.94 24.02 -12.10
CA LYS A 69 -5.66 24.54 -13.27
C LYS A 69 -5.57 23.61 -14.49
N ASP A 70 -4.51 22.83 -14.56
CA ASP A 70 -4.27 21.80 -15.57
C ASP A 70 -3.49 20.63 -14.95
N ASN A 71 -3.48 19.50 -15.66
CA ASN A 71 -2.69 18.31 -15.29
C ASN A 71 -1.43 18.20 -16.17
N CYS A 72 -0.91 19.31 -16.67
CA CYS A 72 0.25 19.28 -17.56
C CYS A 72 1.49 18.92 -16.75
N VAL A 73 2.10 17.79 -17.09
CA VAL A 73 3.35 17.30 -16.51
C VAL A 73 4.39 17.09 -17.60
N ASN A 74 5.66 17.07 -17.24
CA ASN A 74 6.71 16.75 -18.19
C ASN A 74 6.55 15.30 -18.67
N ASN A 75 6.32 15.11 -19.97
CA ASN A 75 6.09 13.78 -20.56
C ASN A 75 7.27 12.83 -20.35
N THR A 76 8.51 13.33 -20.42
CA THR A 76 9.71 12.51 -20.22
C THR A 76 9.80 12.03 -18.77
N GLU A 77 9.57 12.92 -17.82
CA GLU A 77 9.54 12.58 -16.39
C GLU A 77 8.43 11.57 -16.07
N LEU A 78 7.22 11.80 -16.62
CA LEU A 78 6.09 10.89 -16.46
C LEU A 78 6.39 9.48 -17.01
N VAL A 79 7.03 9.39 -18.19
CA VAL A 79 7.43 8.11 -18.78
C VAL A 79 8.45 7.39 -17.89
N ASN A 80 9.44 8.12 -17.38
CA ASN A 80 10.48 7.57 -16.51
C ASN A 80 9.90 7.02 -15.21
N VAL A 81 9.10 7.82 -14.49
CA VAL A 81 8.46 7.39 -13.23
C VAL A 81 7.55 6.18 -13.46
N ASN A 82 6.78 6.17 -14.55
CA ASN A 82 5.92 5.03 -14.88
C ASN A 82 6.72 3.77 -15.23
N ALA A 83 7.90 3.90 -15.85
CA ALA A 83 8.78 2.77 -16.10
C ALA A 83 9.32 2.21 -14.77
N GLU A 84 9.85 3.07 -13.90
CA GLU A 84 10.37 2.68 -12.58
C GLU A 84 9.34 1.92 -11.73
N ILE A 85 8.08 2.40 -11.70
CA ILE A 85 7.00 1.72 -10.96
C ILE A 85 6.70 0.34 -11.56
N ARG A 86 6.58 0.25 -12.89
CA ARG A 86 6.21 -1.01 -13.58
C ARG A 86 7.31 -2.05 -13.53
N ASP A 87 8.56 -1.61 -13.49
CA ASP A 87 9.75 -2.46 -13.48
C ASP A 87 10.18 -2.83 -12.05
N HIS A 88 9.56 -2.24 -11.04
CA HIS A 88 9.78 -2.63 -9.65
C HIS A 88 9.46 -4.12 -9.45
N LEU A 89 10.33 -4.82 -8.73
CA LEU A 89 10.28 -6.29 -8.57
C LEU A 89 8.91 -6.80 -8.08
N ILE A 90 8.25 -6.03 -7.19
CA ILE A 90 6.92 -6.37 -6.67
C ILE A 90 5.85 -6.43 -7.76
N GLU A 91 5.93 -5.58 -8.77
CA GLU A 91 4.98 -5.53 -9.89
C GLU A 91 5.26 -6.63 -10.91
N VAL A 92 6.54 -6.92 -11.17
CA VAL A 92 6.96 -8.04 -12.02
C VAL A 92 6.45 -9.37 -11.46
N VAL A 93 6.72 -9.64 -10.18
CA VAL A 93 6.26 -10.85 -9.49
C VAL A 93 4.74 -10.86 -9.37
N GLY A 94 4.14 -9.74 -8.97
CA GLY A 94 2.70 -9.61 -8.79
C GLY A 94 1.91 -9.86 -10.07
N ARG A 95 2.37 -9.35 -11.21
CA ARG A 95 1.72 -9.58 -12.52
C ARG A 95 1.68 -11.05 -12.87
N LYS A 96 2.79 -11.76 -12.67
CA LYS A 96 2.90 -13.21 -12.92
C LYS A 96 1.94 -13.99 -12.03
N LEU A 97 1.93 -13.70 -10.73
CA LEU A 97 1.07 -14.41 -9.77
C LEU A 97 -0.42 -14.12 -10.01
N ARG A 98 -0.80 -12.87 -10.25
CA ARG A 98 -2.20 -12.50 -10.57
C ARG A 98 -2.69 -13.16 -11.85
N HIS A 99 -1.83 -13.27 -12.87
CA HIS A 99 -2.17 -13.99 -14.10
C HIS A 99 -2.49 -15.46 -13.82
N TYR A 100 -1.66 -16.16 -13.05
CA TYR A 100 -1.92 -17.56 -12.70
C TYR A 100 -3.21 -17.73 -11.89
N MET A 101 -3.46 -16.88 -10.89
CA MET A 101 -4.69 -16.94 -10.10
C MET A 101 -5.95 -16.71 -10.93
N THR A 102 -5.90 -15.79 -11.90
CA THR A 102 -7.03 -15.57 -12.82
C THR A 102 -7.23 -16.73 -13.78
N ALA A 103 -6.14 -17.29 -14.33
CA ALA A 103 -6.20 -18.43 -15.24
C ALA A 103 -6.69 -19.72 -14.58
N MET A 104 -6.46 -19.88 -13.27
CA MET A 104 -6.94 -21.02 -12.47
C MET A 104 -8.41 -20.89 -12.07
N LYS A 105 -9.04 -19.71 -12.19
CA LYS A 105 -10.47 -19.58 -11.92
C LYS A 105 -11.22 -20.28 -13.06
N PRO A 106 -12.15 -21.21 -12.75
CA PRO A 106 -12.93 -21.87 -13.79
C PRO A 106 -13.62 -20.82 -14.66
N VAL A 107 -13.53 -21.00 -15.97
CA VAL A 107 -14.34 -20.22 -16.91
C VAL A 107 -15.78 -20.68 -16.70
N ILE A 108 -16.57 -19.86 -16.02
CA ILE A 108 -18.02 -20.09 -15.83
C ILE A 108 -18.74 -19.71 -17.11
#